data_AF-A0A956GC32-F1
#
_entry.id   AF-A0A956GC32-F1
#
_cell.length_a   1.000
_cell.length_b   1.000
_cell.length_c   1.000
_cell.angle_alpha   90.00
_cell.angle_beta   90.00
_cell.angle_gamma   90.00
#
_symmetry.space_group_name_H-M   'P 1'
#
loop_
_entity.id
_entity.type
_entity.pdbx_description
1 polymer ?
#
loop_
_entity_poly.entity_id
_entity_poly.type
_entity_poly.pdbx_seq_one_letter_code
_entity_poly.pdbx_strand_id
1 'polypeptide(L)'
;MPPTVFSYMVKTTECANCGAPVTGKIGTSVRCEYCSTVNALRERRQDTAVAASNLSEPARIAQLRAQVISPDDPALPQPPMGYEQVVMGAITDPAQRQSALATLRQEWQRVRQQATQYGLTPDIERRVYRLALIMGDWYRLDNEHARARAVLETALDTLTDPTQRDVVRNQLARAALAAGDVEGYAGWIGDVNAQPVHLVADSEYRCSVAKHAASESRWYDVLAVLGRTSLEIPISPHLLLLAYCLRSHALAGTGDQEAAKGQIAEAVARPDVSSEVMRVCWTSTPGPATPLAHAMAGQAGQATGNRGMVIQIGGLGGLILKSMGHSAQVQLGGARPRVRSSSTPQQANASKVILIVVISIVLTTMIGIGVAVFTFTSTLSDGISKKADEVQKQIGDRLKGLKGLLPPAGDSKKKKKEPPSRSSDDDPSVTPSM
;
A
#
# COMPACT_ATOMS: atom_id res chain seq x y z
N MET A 1 -1.82 -35.58 -6.16
CA MET A 1 -0.94 -34.88 -5.21
C MET A 1 -1.76 -34.57 -3.96
N PRO A 2 -1.18 -34.59 -2.74
CA PRO A 2 -1.91 -34.16 -1.55
C PRO A 2 -2.32 -32.69 -1.69
N PRO A 3 -3.51 -32.28 -1.19
CA PRO A 3 -3.94 -30.89 -1.26
C PRO A 3 -2.95 -30.00 -0.51
N THR A 4 -2.53 -28.89 -1.13
CA THR A 4 -1.66 -27.92 -0.46
C THR A 4 -2.44 -27.11 0.59
N VAL A 5 -1.71 -26.36 1.41
CA VAL A 5 -2.29 -25.41 2.38
C VAL A 5 -3.20 -24.39 1.69
N PHE A 6 -3.09 -24.14 0.39
CA PHE A 6 -3.93 -23.19 -0.36
C PHE A 6 -4.88 -23.84 -1.38
N SER A 7 -4.99 -25.18 -1.37
CA SER A 7 -5.90 -25.90 -2.27
C SER A 7 -7.31 -25.38 -2.17
N TYR A 8 -7.90 -25.05 -3.32
CA TYR A 8 -9.28 -24.57 -3.40
C TYR A 8 -10.29 -25.64 -2.92
N MET A 9 -9.93 -26.93 -2.92
CA MET A 9 -10.85 -28.02 -2.54
C MET A 9 -11.09 -28.16 -1.03
N VAL A 10 -10.20 -27.61 -0.21
CA VAL A 10 -10.38 -27.56 1.26
C VAL A 10 -10.79 -26.14 1.67
N LYS A 11 -11.39 -25.98 2.84
CA LYS A 11 -11.67 -24.68 3.46
C LYS A 11 -10.84 -24.54 4.73
N THR A 12 -10.26 -23.37 4.96
CA THR A 12 -9.51 -23.07 6.18
C THR A 12 -10.02 -21.76 6.74
N THR A 13 -10.72 -21.78 7.88
CA THR A 13 -11.21 -20.57 8.55
C THR A 13 -10.64 -20.48 9.97
N GLU A 14 -10.76 -19.33 10.61
CA GLU A 14 -10.40 -19.19 12.01
C GLU A 14 -11.50 -19.74 12.91
N CYS A 15 -11.11 -20.50 13.93
CA CYS A 15 -12.02 -20.94 14.98
C CYS A 15 -12.72 -19.75 15.62
N ALA A 16 -14.05 -19.83 15.76
CA ALA A 16 -14.87 -18.77 16.34
C ALA A 16 -14.55 -18.46 17.82
N ASN A 17 -13.89 -19.38 18.53
CA ASN A 17 -13.54 -19.21 19.94
C ASN A 17 -12.08 -18.77 20.16
N CYS A 18 -11.09 -19.50 19.64
CA CYS A 18 -9.67 -19.22 19.89
C CYS A 18 -8.92 -18.57 18.72
N GLY A 19 -9.55 -18.44 17.55
CA GLY A 19 -8.93 -17.92 16.33
C GLY A 19 -7.83 -18.83 15.74
N ALA A 20 -7.69 -20.08 16.18
CA ALA A 20 -6.76 -21.02 15.56
C ALA A 20 -7.27 -21.43 14.17
N PRO A 21 -6.38 -21.76 13.20
CA PRO A 21 -6.82 -22.23 11.89
C PRO A 21 -7.55 -23.57 12.01
N VAL A 22 -8.69 -23.70 11.34
CA VAL A 22 -9.50 -24.92 11.26
C VAL A 22 -9.67 -25.28 9.80
N THR A 23 -9.16 -26.44 9.42
CA THR A 23 -9.15 -26.91 8.02
C THR A 23 -10.04 -28.12 7.85
N GLY A 24 -10.78 -28.20 6.75
CA GLY A 24 -11.56 -29.40 6.41
C GLY A 24 -12.28 -29.29 5.07
N LYS A 25 -13.17 -30.25 4.81
CA LYS A 25 -13.99 -30.27 3.60
C LYS A 25 -15.04 -29.15 3.66
N ILE A 26 -15.25 -28.47 2.53
CA ILE A 26 -16.29 -27.46 2.38
C ILE A 26 -17.68 -28.10 2.67
N GLY A 27 -18.55 -27.37 3.37
CA GLY A 27 -19.89 -27.83 3.75
C GLY A 27 -19.93 -28.74 4.99
N THR A 28 -18.81 -28.94 5.68
CA THR A 28 -18.74 -29.82 6.87
C THR A 28 -18.56 -29.05 8.17
N SER A 29 -18.77 -29.73 9.31
CA SER A 29 -18.43 -29.20 10.64
C SER A 29 -17.14 -29.85 11.13
N VAL A 30 -16.19 -29.04 11.62
CA VAL A 30 -14.88 -29.51 12.09
C VAL A 30 -14.64 -29.04 13.52
N ARG A 31 -14.18 -29.97 14.36
CA ARG A 31 -13.78 -29.66 15.74
C ARG A 31 -12.40 -29.01 15.73
N CYS A 32 -12.27 -27.83 16.34
CA CYS A 32 -10.99 -27.16 16.52
C CYS A 32 -10.08 -28.00 17.42
N GLU A 33 -8.87 -28.31 16.94
CA GLU A 33 -7.89 -29.11 17.67
C GLU A 33 -7.35 -28.42 18.93
N TYR A 34 -7.46 -27.09 19.00
CA TYR A 34 -6.92 -26.29 20.10
C TYR A 34 -7.90 -26.11 21.26
N CYS A 35 -9.18 -25.84 20.98
CA CYS A 35 -10.18 -25.50 22.00
C CYS A 35 -11.44 -26.36 21.95
N SER A 36 -11.48 -27.38 21.08
CA SER A 36 -12.61 -28.31 20.91
C SER A 36 -13.93 -27.69 20.44
N THR A 37 -13.99 -26.38 20.15
CA THR A 37 -15.17 -25.74 19.55
C THR A 37 -15.44 -26.33 18.16
N VAL A 38 -16.70 -26.65 17.86
CA VAL A 38 -17.14 -27.11 16.54
C VAL A 38 -17.38 -25.90 15.63
N ASN A 39 -16.73 -25.86 14.47
CA ASN A 39 -16.83 -24.76 13.51
C ASN A 39 -17.46 -25.28 12.23
N ALA A 40 -18.45 -24.55 11.70
CA ALA A 40 -19.06 -24.85 10.41
C ALA A 40 -18.21 -24.26 9.28
N LEU A 41 -17.67 -25.12 8.42
CA LEU A 41 -16.95 -24.71 7.20
C LEU A 41 -17.96 -24.51 6.08
N ARG A 42 -18.61 -23.35 6.05
CA ARG A 42 -19.67 -23.02 5.08
C ARG A 42 -19.19 -23.10 3.64
N GLU A 43 -20.09 -23.34 2.70
CA GLU A 43 -19.77 -23.19 1.28
C GLU A 43 -19.23 -21.80 0.98
N ARG A 44 -18.29 -21.70 0.02
CA ARG A 44 -17.84 -20.39 -0.43
C ARG A 44 -19.00 -19.72 -1.11
N ARG A 45 -19.29 -18.49 -0.71
CA ARG A 45 -20.28 -17.68 -1.41
C ARG A 45 -19.76 -17.45 -2.83
N GLN A 46 -20.45 -18.05 -3.80
CA GLN A 46 -20.33 -17.70 -5.20
C GLN A 46 -20.92 -16.31 -5.35
N ASP A 47 -20.08 -15.34 -5.69
CA ASP A 47 -20.62 -14.05 -6.10
C ASP A 47 -21.16 -14.26 -7.49
N THR A 48 -22.41 -13.82 -7.73
CA THR A 48 -22.85 -13.58 -9.10
C THR A 48 -21.82 -12.65 -9.70
N ALA A 49 -21.06 -13.15 -10.70
CA ALA A 49 -19.98 -12.42 -11.33
C ALA A 49 -20.43 -10.96 -11.50
N VAL A 50 -19.73 -10.03 -10.83
CA VAL A 50 -20.04 -8.61 -10.97
C VAL A 50 -20.00 -8.36 -12.46
N ALA A 51 -21.14 -7.94 -13.02
CA ALA A 51 -21.29 -7.78 -14.46
C ALA A 51 -20.08 -6.99 -14.96
N ALA A 52 -19.37 -7.56 -15.95
CA ALA A 52 -18.22 -6.91 -16.53
C ALA A 52 -18.62 -5.48 -16.92
N SER A 53 -17.75 -4.53 -16.63
CA SER A 53 -18.03 -3.15 -16.99
C SER A 53 -18.26 -3.05 -18.50
N ASN A 54 -19.33 -2.39 -18.93
CA ASN A 54 -19.56 -2.11 -20.35
C ASN A 54 -18.62 -1.01 -20.90
N LEU A 55 -17.65 -0.55 -20.10
CA LEU A 55 -16.66 0.42 -20.53
C LEU A 55 -15.66 -0.23 -21.48
N SER A 56 -15.30 0.48 -22.55
CA SER A 56 -14.14 0.10 -23.36
C SER A 56 -12.87 0.16 -22.52
N GLU A 57 -11.87 -0.66 -22.85
CA GLU A 57 -10.61 -0.70 -22.10
C GLU A 57 -9.94 0.70 -21.98
N PRO A 58 -9.86 1.54 -23.04
CA PRO A 58 -9.31 2.89 -22.89
C PRO A 58 -10.09 3.77 -21.92
N ALA A 59 -11.43 3.70 -21.92
CA ALA A 59 -12.28 4.47 -21.01
C ALA A 59 -12.10 3.99 -19.57
N ARG A 60 -12.01 2.68 -19.37
CA ARG A 60 -11.74 2.06 -18.06
C ARG A 60 -10.38 2.47 -17.52
N ILE A 61 -9.31 2.40 -18.33
CA ILE A 61 -7.96 2.85 -17.93
C ILE A 61 -7.94 4.34 -17.57
N ALA A 62 -8.64 5.19 -18.33
CA ALA A 62 -8.77 6.62 -18.00
C ALA A 62 -9.45 6.84 -16.64
N GLN A 63 -10.52 6.09 -16.35
CA GLN A 63 -11.20 6.12 -15.06
C GLN A 63 -10.30 5.63 -13.92
N LEU A 64 -9.56 4.54 -14.10
CA LEU A 64 -8.62 4.02 -13.10
C LEU A 64 -7.50 5.02 -12.81
N ARG A 65 -6.99 5.72 -13.83
CA ARG A 65 -5.97 6.76 -13.67
C ARG A 65 -6.47 7.93 -12.82
N ALA A 66 -7.75 8.30 -12.93
CA ALA A 66 -8.35 9.35 -12.10
C ALA A 66 -8.40 8.98 -10.60
N GLN A 67 -8.38 7.70 -10.26
CA GLN A 67 -8.41 7.21 -8.87
C GLN A 67 -7.03 7.24 -8.19
N VAL A 68 -5.93 7.24 -8.96
CA VAL A 68 -4.55 7.24 -8.41
C VAL A 68 -4.29 8.44 -7.50
N ILE A 69 -5.01 9.55 -7.71
CA ILE A 69 -4.81 10.82 -7.01
C ILE A 69 -5.53 10.84 -5.65
N SER A 70 -6.40 9.88 -5.34
CA SER A 70 -7.18 9.88 -4.09
C SER A 70 -6.47 9.10 -2.97
N PRO A 71 -5.80 9.76 -2.00
CA PRO A 71 -5.19 9.08 -0.86
C PRO A 71 -6.24 8.45 0.09
N ASP A 72 -7.51 8.86 -0.04
CA ASP A 72 -8.62 8.45 0.82
C ASP A 72 -9.46 7.30 0.23
N ASP A 73 -8.92 6.58 -0.76
CA ASP A 73 -9.61 5.44 -1.35
C ASP A 73 -9.95 4.41 -0.24
N PRO A 74 -11.24 4.15 0.02
CA PRO A 74 -11.68 3.29 1.12
C PRO A 74 -11.22 1.84 0.94
N ALA A 75 -10.95 1.40 -0.28
CA ALA A 75 -10.47 0.05 -0.56
C ALA A 75 -8.95 -0.10 -0.39
N LEU A 76 -8.21 0.99 -0.16
CA LEU A 76 -6.79 0.86 0.18
C LEU A 76 -6.66 0.08 1.51
N PRO A 77 -5.71 -0.87 1.59
CA PRO A 77 -5.36 -1.55 2.82
C PRO A 77 -4.59 -0.60 3.73
N GLN A 78 -5.27 0.42 4.23
CA GLN A 78 -4.72 1.27 5.27
C GLN A 78 -4.87 0.57 6.62
N PRO A 79 -3.91 0.76 7.55
CA PRO A 79 -4.12 0.39 8.94
C PRO A 79 -5.47 0.92 9.43
N PRO A 80 -6.19 0.20 10.30
CA PRO A 80 -7.30 0.80 11.02
C PRO A 80 -6.80 2.04 11.75
N MET A 81 -7.66 3.07 11.85
CA MET A 81 -7.31 4.33 12.50
C MET A 81 -6.73 4.08 13.90
N GLY A 82 -5.53 4.62 14.16
CA GLY A 82 -4.81 4.46 15.42
C GLY A 82 -3.79 3.32 15.44
N TYR A 83 -3.66 2.55 14.36
CA TYR A 83 -2.70 1.44 14.23
C TYR A 83 -1.54 1.75 13.27
N GLU A 84 -1.44 2.96 12.74
CA GLU A 84 -0.44 3.35 11.75
C GLU A 84 0.98 3.15 12.28
N GLN A 85 1.23 3.57 13.52
CA GLN A 85 2.54 3.42 14.16
C GLN A 85 2.91 1.96 14.42
N VAL A 86 1.91 1.15 14.79
CA VAL A 86 2.06 -0.28 15.04
C VAL A 86 2.44 -1.01 13.76
N VAL A 87 1.82 -0.64 12.63
CA VAL A 87 2.09 -1.25 11.32
C VAL A 87 3.46 -0.84 10.79
N MET A 88 3.83 0.44 10.87
CA MET A 88 5.08 0.93 10.28
C MET A 88 6.34 0.32 10.92
N GLY A 89 6.38 0.14 12.25
CA GLY A 89 7.53 -0.49 12.92
C GLY A 89 7.65 -2.00 12.67
N ALA A 90 6.51 -2.67 12.50
CA ALA A 90 6.42 -4.12 12.32
C ALA A 90 6.82 -4.64 10.93
N ILE A 91 6.88 -3.75 9.92
CA ILE A 91 7.27 -4.15 8.56
C ILE A 91 8.73 -4.62 8.56
N THR A 92 9.63 -3.86 9.20
CA THR A 92 11.08 -4.07 9.13
C THR A 92 11.65 -4.88 10.30
N ASP A 93 10.98 -4.88 11.45
CA ASP A 93 11.45 -5.57 12.65
C ASP A 93 10.53 -6.77 13.01
N PRO A 94 11.00 -8.01 12.86
CA PRO A 94 10.24 -9.21 13.22
C PRO A 94 9.78 -9.24 14.68
N ALA A 95 10.55 -8.67 15.63
CA ALA A 95 10.18 -8.66 17.04
C ALA A 95 9.00 -7.70 17.29
N GLN A 96 9.02 -6.52 16.66
CA GLN A 96 7.89 -5.59 16.69
C GLN A 96 6.66 -6.17 15.98
N ARG A 97 6.86 -6.94 14.90
CA ARG A 97 5.78 -7.61 14.18
C ARG A 97 4.97 -8.55 15.06
N GLN A 98 5.62 -9.35 15.91
CA GLN A 98 4.90 -10.25 16.81
C GLN A 98 4.03 -9.50 17.82
N SER A 99 4.55 -8.42 18.40
CA SER A 99 3.79 -7.55 19.31
C SER A 99 2.62 -6.85 18.61
N ALA A 100 2.88 -6.36 17.39
CA ALA A 100 1.87 -5.76 16.54
C ALA A 100 0.76 -6.76 16.15
N LEU A 101 1.12 -7.99 15.77
CA LEU A 101 0.19 -9.08 15.48
C LEU A 101 -0.71 -9.40 16.67
N ALA A 102 -0.17 -9.41 17.89
CA ALA A 102 -0.97 -9.62 19.09
C ALA A 102 -2.04 -8.53 19.24
N THR A 103 -1.68 -7.28 18.98
CA THR A 103 -2.60 -6.12 19.04
C THR A 103 -3.66 -6.19 17.94
N LEU A 104 -3.25 -6.44 16.69
CA LEU A 104 -4.18 -6.60 15.56
C LEU A 104 -5.12 -7.79 15.75
N ARG A 105 -4.66 -8.87 16.37
CA ARG A 105 -5.49 -10.04 16.68
C ARG A 105 -6.58 -9.71 17.69
N GLN A 106 -6.30 -8.89 18.71
CA GLN A 106 -7.33 -8.42 19.64
C GLN A 106 -8.38 -7.57 18.92
N GLU A 107 -7.95 -6.62 18.09
CA GLU A 107 -8.84 -5.79 17.28
C GLU A 107 -9.69 -6.62 16.32
N TRP A 108 -9.09 -7.61 15.66
CA TRP A 108 -9.76 -8.54 14.77
C TRP A 108 -10.87 -9.32 15.47
N GLN A 109 -10.59 -9.88 16.66
CA GLN A 109 -11.62 -10.57 17.45
C GLN A 109 -12.74 -9.60 17.85
N ARG A 110 -12.39 -8.38 18.28
CA ARG A 110 -13.37 -7.34 18.62
C ARG A 110 -14.28 -6.99 17.44
N VAL A 111 -13.72 -6.76 16.26
CA VAL A 111 -14.49 -6.41 15.06
C VAL A 111 -15.40 -7.55 14.61
N ARG A 112 -14.95 -8.81 14.70
CA ARG A 112 -15.79 -9.99 14.41
C ARG A 112 -16.97 -10.13 15.38
N GLN A 113 -16.74 -9.87 16.67
CA GLN A 113 -17.80 -9.86 17.67
C GLN A 113 -18.81 -8.74 17.38
N GLN A 114 -18.34 -7.55 17.02
CA GLN A 114 -19.20 -6.43 16.62
C GLN A 114 -20.05 -6.77 15.38
N ALA A 115 -19.45 -7.37 14.35
CA ALA A 115 -20.18 -7.81 13.16
C ALA A 115 -21.29 -8.82 13.50
N THR A 116 -21.05 -9.71 14.47
CA THR A 116 -22.03 -10.70 14.93
C THR A 116 -23.15 -10.06 15.75
N GLN A 117 -22.81 -9.11 16.62
CA GLN A 117 -23.76 -8.49 17.56
C GLN A 117 -24.63 -7.41 16.90
N TYR A 118 -24.04 -6.58 16.04
CA TYR A 118 -24.68 -5.39 15.47
C TYR A 118 -24.97 -5.51 13.97
N GLY A 119 -24.56 -6.61 13.35
CA GLY A 119 -24.55 -6.75 11.90
C GLY A 119 -23.33 -6.08 11.26
N LEU A 120 -23.19 -6.29 9.95
CA LEU A 120 -22.07 -5.78 9.18
C LEU A 120 -22.38 -4.37 8.64
N THR A 121 -21.92 -3.34 9.34
CA THR A 121 -21.97 -1.97 8.82
C THR A 121 -20.78 -1.70 7.88
N PRO A 122 -20.83 -0.71 6.98
CA PRO A 122 -19.71 -0.40 6.08
C PRO A 122 -18.39 -0.11 6.81
N ASP A 123 -18.45 0.48 8.01
CA ASP A 123 -17.25 0.72 8.83
C ASP A 123 -16.66 -0.56 9.42
N ILE A 124 -17.50 -1.46 9.92
CA ILE A 124 -17.07 -2.76 10.45
C ILE A 124 -16.48 -3.58 9.30
N GLU A 125 -17.14 -3.59 8.14
CA GLU A 125 -16.68 -4.29 6.94
C GLU A 125 -15.30 -3.82 6.48
N ARG A 126 -15.10 -2.50 6.36
CA ARG A 126 -13.78 -1.93 6.03
C ARG A 126 -12.70 -2.33 7.02
N ARG A 127 -13.03 -2.40 8.32
CA ARG A 127 -12.09 -2.85 9.36
C ARG A 127 -11.75 -4.32 9.21
N VAL A 128 -12.74 -5.19 8.97
CA VAL A 128 -12.52 -6.62 8.67
C VAL A 128 -11.57 -6.76 7.49
N TYR A 129 -11.90 -6.10 6.38
CA TYR A 129 -11.09 -6.13 5.16
C TYR A 129 -9.64 -5.71 5.43
N ARG A 130 -9.40 -4.54 6.01
CA ARG A 130 -8.05 -4.01 6.28
C ARG A 130 -7.23 -4.90 7.20
N LEU A 131 -7.83 -5.35 8.31
CA LEU A 131 -7.17 -6.23 9.27
C LEU A 131 -6.78 -7.56 8.64
N ALA A 132 -7.67 -8.16 7.85
CA ALA A 132 -7.41 -9.45 7.21
C ALA A 132 -6.25 -9.39 6.21
N LEU A 133 -6.16 -8.32 5.40
CA LEU A 133 -5.06 -8.15 4.45
C LEU A 133 -3.71 -7.97 5.18
N ILE A 134 -3.66 -7.10 6.21
CA ILE A 134 -2.43 -6.85 6.97
C ILE A 134 -1.99 -8.13 7.71
N MET A 135 -2.90 -8.77 8.45
CA MET A 135 -2.59 -10.00 9.19
C MET A 135 -2.24 -11.14 8.24
N GLY A 136 -2.93 -11.27 7.11
CA GLY A 136 -2.64 -12.26 6.09
C GLY A 136 -1.24 -12.11 5.52
N ASP A 137 -0.82 -10.88 5.18
CA ASP A 137 0.52 -10.58 4.70
C ASP A 137 1.59 -10.92 5.74
N TRP A 138 1.39 -10.51 7.00
CA TRP A 138 2.35 -10.74 8.08
C TRP A 138 2.47 -12.22 8.46
N TYR A 139 1.36 -12.95 8.53
CA TYR A 139 1.41 -14.40 8.75
C TYR A 139 2.18 -15.11 7.63
N ARG A 140 2.10 -14.65 6.37
CA ARG A 140 2.93 -15.24 5.29
C ARG A 140 4.40 -14.90 5.45
N LEU A 141 4.74 -13.67 5.84
CA LEU A 141 6.13 -13.28 6.09
C LEU A 141 6.76 -14.09 7.23
N ASP A 142 5.96 -14.52 8.20
CA ASP A 142 6.39 -15.37 9.31
C ASP A 142 6.24 -16.89 9.01
N ASN A 143 5.97 -17.25 7.75
CA ASN A 143 5.72 -18.63 7.28
C ASN A 143 4.53 -19.36 7.95
N GLU A 144 3.60 -18.63 8.56
CA GLU A 144 2.36 -19.15 9.16
C GLU A 144 1.22 -19.26 8.12
N HIS A 145 1.47 -19.95 7.01
CA HIS A 145 0.56 -20.01 5.86
C HIS A 145 -0.88 -20.45 6.19
N ALA A 146 -1.05 -21.40 7.12
CA ALA A 146 -2.37 -21.85 7.56
C ALA A 146 -3.16 -20.73 8.26
N ARG A 147 -2.50 -19.89 9.06
CA ARG A 147 -3.12 -18.74 9.72
C ARG A 147 -3.42 -17.61 8.73
N ALA A 148 -2.51 -17.35 7.80
CA ALA A 148 -2.74 -16.42 6.70
C ALA A 148 -4.00 -16.80 5.91
N ARG A 149 -4.12 -18.09 5.54
CA ARG A 149 -5.32 -18.58 4.86
C ARG A 149 -6.57 -18.46 5.72
N ALA A 150 -6.48 -18.87 6.99
CA ALA A 150 -7.61 -18.82 7.93
C ALA A 150 -8.20 -17.41 8.07
N VAL A 151 -7.36 -16.39 8.24
CA VAL A 151 -7.83 -15.00 8.40
C VAL A 151 -8.46 -14.48 7.10
N LEU A 152 -7.87 -14.76 5.94
CA LEU A 152 -8.37 -14.32 4.64
C LEU A 152 -9.70 -15.01 4.26
N GLU A 153 -9.84 -16.32 4.43
CA GLU A 153 -11.12 -16.99 4.17
C GLU A 153 -12.21 -16.62 5.20
N THR A 154 -11.83 -16.37 6.45
CA THR A 154 -12.78 -15.83 7.45
C THR A 154 -13.28 -14.45 7.04
N ALA A 155 -12.41 -13.61 6.47
CA ALA A 155 -12.81 -12.35 5.87
C ALA A 155 -13.77 -12.56 4.69
N LEU A 156 -13.49 -13.48 3.75
CA LEU A 156 -14.40 -13.79 2.64
C LEU A 156 -15.80 -14.24 3.09
N ASP A 157 -15.89 -14.96 4.21
CA ASP A 157 -17.16 -15.38 4.80
C ASP A 157 -17.92 -14.21 5.46
N THR A 158 -17.21 -13.13 5.80
CA THR A 158 -17.75 -11.96 6.49
C THR A 158 -18.10 -10.83 5.51
N LEU A 159 -17.24 -10.58 4.52
CA LEU A 159 -17.37 -9.47 3.58
C LEU A 159 -18.57 -9.65 2.63
N THR A 160 -19.26 -8.55 2.38
CA THR A 160 -20.40 -8.41 1.46
C THR A 160 -20.07 -7.61 0.21
N ASP A 161 -19.14 -6.66 0.28
CA ASP A 161 -18.66 -5.88 -0.87
C ASP A 161 -17.87 -6.78 -1.84
N PRO A 162 -18.31 -6.91 -3.11
CA PRO A 162 -17.66 -7.81 -4.06
C PRO A 162 -16.24 -7.37 -4.44
N THR A 163 -15.96 -6.06 -4.45
CA THR A 163 -14.63 -5.54 -4.78
C THR A 163 -13.61 -5.95 -3.72
N GLN A 164 -13.95 -5.81 -2.44
CA GLN A 164 -13.10 -6.24 -1.33
C GLN A 164 -12.89 -7.76 -1.31
N ARG A 165 -13.92 -8.54 -1.65
CA ARG A 165 -13.82 -10.00 -1.77
C ARG A 165 -12.87 -10.40 -2.88
N ASP A 166 -12.93 -9.74 -4.03
CA ASP A 166 -12.02 -9.98 -5.16
C ASP A 166 -10.56 -9.65 -4.80
N VAL A 167 -10.32 -8.60 -4.04
CA VAL A 167 -8.97 -8.31 -3.51
C VAL A 167 -8.46 -9.44 -2.61
N VAL A 168 -9.29 -9.92 -1.69
CA VAL A 168 -8.92 -11.04 -0.80
C VAL A 168 -8.68 -12.33 -1.59
N ARG A 169 -9.50 -12.63 -2.60
CA ARG A 169 -9.28 -13.78 -3.51
C ARG A 169 -7.97 -13.67 -4.26
N ASN A 170 -7.62 -12.49 -4.76
CA ASN A 170 -6.34 -12.24 -5.41
C ASN A 170 -5.15 -12.50 -4.48
N GLN A 171 -5.24 -12.12 -3.21
CA GLN A 171 -4.21 -12.46 -2.22
C GLN A 171 -4.09 -13.97 -2.01
N LEU A 172 -5.21 -14.68 -1.89
CA LEU A 172 -5.23 -16.15 -1.78
C LEU A 172 -4.66 -16.82 -3.04
N ALA A 173 -4.98 -16.33 -4.23
CA ALA A 173 -4.43 -16.81 -5.49
C ALA A 173 -2.90 -16.67 -5.52
N ARG A 174 -2.36 -15.49 -5.19
CA ARG A 174 -0.90 -15.30 -5.14
C ARG A 174 -0.21 -16.12 -4.06
N ALA A 175 -0.90 -16.39 -2.95
CA ALA A 175 -0.39 -17.27 -1.89
C ALA A 175 -0.37 -18.74 -2.34
N ALA A 176 -1.40 -19.20 -3.06
CA ALA A 176 -1.43 -20.51 -3.70
C ALA A 176 -0.28 -20.68 -4.69
N LEU A 177 -0.07 -19.68 -5.55
CA LEU A 177 1.02 -19.69 -6.51
C LEU A 177 2.40 -19.72 -5.81
N ALA A 178 2.59 -18.95 -4.73
CA ALA A 178 3.83 -18.98 -3.95
C ALA A 178 4.08 -20.34 -3.28
N ALA A 179 3.02 -21.10 -3.00
CA ALA A 179 3.11 -22.47 -2.49
C ALA A 179 3.24 -23.53 -3.61
N GLY A 180 3.35 -23.12 -4.88
CA GLY A 180 3.40 -24.02 -6.03
C GLY A 180 2.04 -24.66 -6.39
N ASP A 181 0.94 -24.16 -5.83
CA ASP A 181 -0.41 -24.68 -6.07
C ASP A 181 -1.10 -23.93 -7.21
N VAL A 182 -0.78 -24.34 -8.44
CA VAL A 182 -1.35 -23.75 -9.68
C VAL A 182 -2.86 -24.02 -9.79
N GLU A 183 -3.31 -25.20 -9.34
CA GLU A 183 -4.74 -25.55 -9.32
C GLU A 183 -5.49 -24.66 -8.31
N GLY A 184 -4.93 -24.47 -7.12
CA GLY A 184 -5.43 -23.53 -6.12
C GLY A 184 -5.49 -22.11 -6.66
N TYR A 185 -4.44 -21.64 -7.33
CA TYR A 185 -4.43 -20.33 -8.00
C TYR A 185 -5.61 -20.20 -8.98
N ALA A 186 -5.80 -21.19 -9.87
CA ALA A 186 -6.87 -21.19 -10.86
C ALA A 186 -8.26 -21.15 -10.21
N GLY A 187 -8.46 -21.90 -9.12
CA GLY A 187 -9.71 -21.88 -8.35
C GLY A 187 -10.01 -20.52 -7.73
N TRP A 188 -9.00 -19.86 -7.14
CA TRP A 188 -9.19 -18.55 -6.50
C TRP A 188 -9.40 -17.42 -7.51
N ILE A 189 -8.66 -17.42 -8.61
CA ILE A 189 -8.75 -16.35 -9.62
C ILE A 189 -10.00 -16.49 -10.51
N GLY A 190 -10.53 -17.71 -10.66
CA GLY A 190 -11.71 -17.97 -11.51
C GLY A 190 -12.99 -17.25 -11.06
N ASP A 191 -13.07 -16.89 -9.78
CA ASP A 191 -14.21 -16.16 -9.20
C ASP A 191 -14.02 -14.63 -9.18
N VAL A 192 -12.89 -14.12 -9.66
CA VAL A 192 -12.54 -12.69 -9.61
C VAL A 192 -13.01 -11.97 -10.87
N ASN A 193 -13.57 -10.76 -10.72
CA ASN A 193 -13.84 -9.90 -11.87
C ASN A 193 -12.53 -9.51 -12.58
N ALA A 194 -12.38 -9.92 -13.84
CA ALA A 194 -11.19 -9.65 -14.66
C ALA A 194 -11.09 -8.19 -15.17
N GLN A 195 -12.17 -7.41 -15.09
CA GLN A 195 -12.23 -6.01 -15.54
C GLN A 195 -12.87 -5.10 -14.48
N PRO A 196 -12.29 -5.02 -13.28
CA PRO A 196 -12.81 -4.15 -12.25
C PRO A 196 -12.61 -2.69 -12.64
N VAL A 197 -13.54 -1.83 -12.21
CA VAL A 197 -13.46 -0.37 -12.39
C VAL A 197 -12.82 0.33 -11.20
N HIS A 198 -12.46 -0.42 -10.16
CA HIS A 198 -11.83 0.05 -8.95
C HIS A 198 -10.32 -0.21 -9.00
N LEU A 199 -9.50 0.82 -8.79
CA LEU A 199 -8.04 0.77 -8.97
C LEU A 199 -7.37 -0.30 -8.13
N VAL A 200 -7.72 -0.41 -6.85
CA VAL A 200 -7.19 -1.47 -5.97
C VAL A 200 -7.47 -2.87 -6.52
N ALA A 201 -8.72 -3.19 -6.86
CA ALA A 201 -9.07 -4.50 -7.40
C ALA A 201 -8.42 -4.78 -8.77
N ASP A 202 -8.33 -3.78 -9.65
CA ASP A 202 -7.65 -3.91 -10.95
C ASP A 202 -6.17 -4.22 -10.76
N SER A 203 -5.51 -3.47 -9.88
CA SER A 203 -4.09 -3.66 -9.57
C SER A 203 -3.83 -5.04 -8.98
N GLU A 204 -4.69 -5.49 -8.07
CA GLU A 204 -4.64 -6.82 -7.45
C GLU A 204 -4.78 -7.93 -8.48
N TYR A 205 -5.78 -7.84 -9.37
CA TYR A 205 -5.98 -8.78 -10.47
C TYR A 205 -4.77 -8.81 -11.40
N ARG A 206 -4.34 -7.65 -11.91
CA ARG A 206 -3.19 -7.53 -12.81
C ARG A 206 -1.92 -8.09 -12.20
N CYS A 207 -1.63 -7.79 -10.94
CA CYS A 207 -0.44 -8.32 -10.26
C CYS A 207 -0.54 -9.84 -10.04
N SER A 208 -1.73 -10.39 -9.78
CA SER A 208 -1.93 -11.84 -9.68
C SER A 208 -1.72 -12.56 -11.01
N VAL A 209 -2.26 -12.03 -12.11
CA VAL A 209 -2.07 -12.59 -13.46
C VAL A 209 -0.62 -12.46 -13.90
N ALA A 210 -0.01 -11.29 -13.70
CA ALA A 210 1.40 -11.06 -14.01
C ALA A 210 2.33 -11.98 -13.20
N LYS A 211 2.04 -12.22 -11.92
CA LYS A 211 2.84 -13.14 -11.10
C LYS A 211 2.76 -14.58 -11.61
N HIS A 212 1.58 -15.03 -12.04
CA HIS A 212 1.41 -16.35 -12.66
C HIS A 212 2.18 -16.46 -13.98
N ALA A 213 2.02 -15.50 -14.88
CA ALA A 213 2.78 -15.45 -16.13
C ALA A 213 4.31 -15.44 -15.89
N ALA A 214 4.77 -14.67 -14.89
CA ALA A 214 6.18 -14.64 -14.49
C ALA A 214 6.69 -16.00 -13.98
N SER A 215 5.88 -16.75 -13.22
CA SER A 215 6.26 -18.08 -12.74
C SER A 215 6.45 -19.11 -13.86
N GLU A 216 5.81 -18.89 -15.01
CA GLU A 216 5.94 -19.71 -16.22
C GLU A 216 6.91 -19.10 -17.24
N SER A 217 7.67 -18.06 -16.86
CA SER A 217 8.57 -17.31 -17.74
C SER A 217 7.90 -16.71 -18.99
N ARG A 218 6.58 -16.46 -18.93
CA ARG A 218 5.81 -15.81 -20.00
C ARG A 218 5.94 -14.28 -19.90
N TRP A 219 7.15 -13.78 -20.15
CA TRP A 219 7.50 -12.37 -19.93
C TRP A 219 6.68 -11.37 -20.77
N TYR A 220 6.32 -11.74 -22.00
CA TYR A 220 5.46 -10.90 -22.84
C TYR A 220 4.06 -10.71 -22.23
N ASP A 221 3.50 -11.75 -21.62
CA ASP A 221 2.19 -11.70 -20.97
C ASP A 221 2.22 -10.80 -19.72
N VAL A 222 3.33 -10.80 -18.98
CA VAL A 222 3.55 -9.86 -17.87
C VAL A 222 3.48 -8.41 -18.35
N LEU A 223 4.18 -8.09 -19.45
CA LEU A 223 4.20 -6.74 -20.02
C LEU A 223 2.86 -6.36 -20.65
N ALA A 224 2.12 -7.31 -21.23
CA ALA A 224 0.78 -7.07 -21.75
C ALA A 224 -0.20 -6.63 -20.64
N VAL A 225 -0.03 -7.17 -19.42
CA VAL A 225 -0.90 -6.87 -18.28
C VAL A 225 -0.45 -5.63 -17.50
N LEU A 226 0.86 -5.42 -17.32
CA LEU A 226 1.40 -4.34 -16.48
C LEU A 226 1.93 -3.12 -17.25
N GLY A 227 1.95 -3.17 -18.58
CA GLY A 227 2.61 -2.19 -19.44
C GLY A 227 4.14 -2.28 -19.38
N ARG A 228 4.80 -1.63 -20.34
CA ARG A 228 6.26 -1.54 -20.40
C ARG A 228 6.82 -0.46 -19.49
N THR A 229 6.00 0.54 -19.14
CA THR A 229 6.35 1.65 -18.24
C THR A 229 5.32 1.78 -17.11
N SER A 230 5.69 2.50 -16.04
CA SER A 230 4.80 2.79 -14.91
C SER A 230 3.60 3.68 -15.25
N LEU A 231 3.63 4.37 -16.41
CA LEU A 231 2.62 5.35 -16.82
C LEU A 231 1.50 4.76 -17.71
N GLU A 232 1.78 3.63 -18.37
CA GLU A 232 0.84 2.97 -19.29
C GLU A 232 -0.38 2.44 -18.56
N ILE A 233 -0.16 1.68 -17.47
CA ILE A 233 -1.21 1.04 -16.67
C ILE A 233 -1.18 1.65 -15.27
N PRO A 234 -2.27 2.28 -14.81
CA PRO A 234 -2.34 2.81 -13.45
C PRO A 234 -2.34 1.65 -12.46
N ILE A 235 -1.45 1.71 -11.47
CA ILE A 235 -1.33 0.71 -10.40
C ILE A 235 -1.51 1.42 -9.06
N SER A 236 -2.28 0.80 -8.18
CA SER A 236 -2.54 1.29 -6.83
C SER A 236 -1.23 1.38 -6.01
N PRO A 237 -1.03 2.44 -5.20
CA PRO A 237 0.20 2.66 -4.47
C PRO A 237 0.71 1.46 -3.67
N HIS A 238 -0.17 0.68 -3.04
CA HIS A 238 0.22 -0.47 -2.20
C HIS A 238 0.80 -1.64 -3.01
N LEU A 239 0.58 -1.69 -4.32
CA LEU A 239 1.09 -2.74 -5.22
C LEU A 239 2.18 -2.24 -6.18
N LEU A 240 2.52 -0.95 -6.15
CA LEU A 240 3.49 -0.38 -7.09
C LEU A 240 4.82 -1.12 -7.06
N LEU A 241 5.32 -1.47 -5.87
CA LEU A 241 6.60 -2.15 -5.74
C LEU A 241 6.59 -3.57 -6.33
N LEU A 242 5.49 -4.31 -6.15
CA LEU A 242 5.31 -5.63 -6.78
C LEU A 242 5.23 -5.48 -8.31
N ALA A 243 4.51 -4.48 -8.81
CA ALA A 243 4.43 -4.21 -10.24
C ALA A 243 5.79 -3.83 -10.84
N TYR A 244 6.59 -2.99 -10.17
CA TYR A 244 7.96 -2.68 -10.59
C TYR A 244 8.84 -3.93 -10.66
N CYS A 245 8.74 -4.78 -9.63
CA CYS A 245 9.47 -6.05 -9.58
C CYS A 245 9.12 -6.95 -10.77
N LEU A 246 7.83 -7.27 -10.95
CA LEU A 246 7.35 -8.11 -12.05
C LEU A 246 7.69 -7.52 -13.44
N ARG A 247 7.50 -6.20 -13.62
CA ARG A 247 7.82 -5.52 -14.88
C ARG A 247 9.32 -5.54 -15.17
N SER A 248 10.17 -5.29 -14.17
CA SER A 248 11.63 -5.36 -14.34
C SER A 248 12.10 -6.77 -14.71
N HIS A 249 11.52 -7.81 -14.09
CA HIS A 249 11.79 -9.21 -14.44
C HIS A 249 11.38 -9.52 -15.87
N ALA A 250 10.21 -9.06 -16.30
CA ALA A 250 9.74 -9.27 -17.65
C ALA A 250 10.59 -8.54 -18.69
N LEU A 251 10.95 -7.27 -18.46
CA LEU A 251 11.85 -6.52 -19.35
C LEU A 251 13.21 -7.23 -19.50
N ALA A 252 13.84 -7.59 -18.38
CA ALA A 252 15.09 -8.35 -18.40
C ALA A 252 14.93 -9.73 -19.07
N GLY A 253 13.81 -10.42 -18.83
CA GLY A 253 13.48 -11.71 -19.44
C GLY A 253 13.26 -11.65 -20.95
N THR A 254 12.85 -10.49 -21.47
CA THR A 254 12.76 -10.21 -22.92
C THR A 254 14.06 -9.66 -23.52
N GLY A 255 15.14 -9.54 -22.73
CA GLY A 255 16.45 -9.04 -23.17
C GLY A 255 16.64 -7.52 -23.05
N ASP A 256 15.63 -6.77 -22.61
CA ASP A 256 15.69 -5.31 -22.45
C ASP A 256 16.24 -4.92 -21.07
N GLN A 257 17.54 -5.13 -20.89
CA GLN A 257 18.21 -4.91 -19.59
C GLN A 257 18.22 -3.44 -19.17
N GLU A 258 18.33 -2.51 -20.12
CA GLU A 258 18.35 -1.08 -19.81
C GLU A 258 16.98 -0.58 -19.32
N ALA A 259 15.88 -1.01 -19.95
CA ALA A 259 14.56 -0.69 -19.43
C ALA A 259 14.31 -1.33 -18.05
N ALA A 260 14.80 -2.56 -17.82
CA ALA A 260 14.72 -3.20 -16.51
C ALA A 260 15.45 -2.40 -15.42
N LYS A 261 16.68 -1.92 -15.70
CA LYS A 261 17.42 -1.02 -14.79
C LYS A 261 16.66 0.28 -14.56
N GLY A 262 16.04 0.85 -15.59
CA GLY A 262 15.21 2.04 -15.47
C GLY A 262 14.04 1.86 -14.50
N GLN A 263 13.33 0.73 -14.58
CA GLN A 263 12.25 0.39 -13.65
C GLN A 263 12.74 0.18 -12.22
N ILE A 264 13.90 -0.45 -12.03
CA ILE A 264 14.51 -0.60 -10.70
C ILE A 264 14.92 0.78 -10.14
N ALA A 265 15.56 1.62 -10.96
CA ALA A 265 15.97 2.97 -10.55
C ALA A 265 14.76 3.84 -10.15
N GLU A 266 13.67 3.75 -10.90
CA GLU A 266 12.41 4.44 -10.58
C GLU A 266 11.85 3.98 -9.23
N ALA A 267 11.87 2.67 -8.95
CA ALA A 267 11.47 2.12 -7.65
C ALA A 267 12.40 2.58 -6.51
N VAL A 268 13.72 2.62 -6.73
CA VAL A 268 14.74 3.07 -5.75
C VAL A 268 14.61 4.55 -5.43
N ALA A 269 14.21 5.37 -6.41
CA ALA A 269 14.07 6.82 -6.23
C ALA A 269 12.84 7.21 -5.37
N ARG A 270 11.98 6.26 -5.04
CA ARG A 270 10.77 6.50 -4.25
C ARG A 270 11.10 6.79 -2.78
N PRO A 271 10.65 7.91 -2.21
CA PRO A 271 10.96 8.28 -0.83
C PRO A 271 10.27 7.38 0.21
N ASP A 272 9.18 6.71 -0.17
CA ASP A 272 8.38 5.81 0.67
C ASP A 272 8.93 4.37 0.72
N VAL A 273 9.97 4.05 -0.05
CA VAL A 273 10.50 2.68 -0.15
C VAL A 273 11.93 2.63 0.36
N SER A 274 12.15 1.88 1.45
CA SER A 274 13.52 1.65 1.95
C SER A 274 14.28 0.63 1.08
N SER A 275 15.60 0.70 1.09
CA SER A 275 16.46 -0.27 0.39
C SER A 275 16.22 -1.71 0.84
N GLU A 276 15.90 -1.91 2.12
CA GLU A 276 15.57 -3.21 2.68
C GLU A 276 14.24 -3.74 2.15
N VAL A 277 13.21 -2.90 2.07
CA VAL A 277 11.90 -3.28 1.51
C VAL A 277 12.05 -3.69 0.04
N MET A 278 12.85 -2.95 -0.74
CA MET A 278 13.15 -3.36 -2.12
C MET A 278 13.85 -4.72 -2.19
N ARG A 279 14.86 -4.93 -1.33
CA ARG A 279 15.59 -6.20 -1.29
C ARG A 279 14.65 -7.37 -1.02
N VAL A 280 13.77 -7.24 -0.02
CA VAL A 280 12.76 -8.25 0.32
C VAL A 280 11.78 -8.50 -0.85
N CYS A 281 11.38 -7.46 -1.58
CA CYS A 281 10.47 -7.63 -2.71
C CYS A 281 11.11 -8.42 -3.87
N TRP A 282 12.35 -8.12 -4.27
CA TRP A 282 13.03 -8.84 -5.36
C TRP A 282 13.53 -10.24 -4.97
N THR A 283 13.72 -10.52 -3.67
CA THR A 283 14.04 -11.88 -3.21
C THR A 283 12.80 -12.76 -3.09
N SER A 284 11.66 -12.19 -2.70
CA SER A 284 10.39 -12.92 -2.61
C SER A 284 9.72 -13.21 -3.95
N THR A 285 10.17 -12.54 -5.01
CA THR A 285 9.74 -12.78 -6.40
C THR A 285 10.97 -12.95 -7.29
N PRO A 286 11.67 -14.11 -7.24
CA PRO A 286 12.91 -14.28 -8.00
C PRO A 286 12.66 -14.26 -9.51
N GLY A 287 13.56 -13.62 -10.26
CA GLY A 287 13.48 -13.56 -11.73
C GLY A 287 14.73 -12.97 -12.38
N PRO A 288 14.71 -12.74 -13.71
CA PRO A 288 15.90 -12.32 -14.47
C PRO A 288 16.55 -11.01 -14.00
N ALA A 289 15.75 -10.08 -13.48
CA ALA A 289 16.23 -8.81 -12.93
C ALA A 289 16.74 -8.86 -11.46
N THR A 290 16.66 -9.99 -10.76
CA THR A 290 17.09 -10.08 -9.34
C THR A 290 18.57 -9.69 -9.14
N PRO A 291 19.54 -10.15 -9.96
CA PRO A 291 20.93 -9.73 -9.83
C PRO A 291 21.14 -8.22 -10.05
N LEU A 292 20.41 -7.62 -10.99
CA LEU A 292 20.46 -6.19 -11.27
C LEU A 292 19.97 -5.38 -10.06
N ALA A 293 18.84 -5.80 -9.46
CA ALA A 293 18.28 -5.16 -8.29
C ALA A 293 19.23 -5.22 -7.07
N HIS A 294 19.88 -6.37 -6.84
CA HIS A 294 20.87 -6.50 -5.76
C HIS A 294 22.09 -5.59 -5.95
N ALA A 295 22.62 -5.50 -7.19
CA ALA A 295 23.75 -4.62 -7.50
C ALA A 295 23.39 -3.15 -7.23
N MET A 296 22.21 -2.71 -7.67
CA MET A 296 21.74 -1.33 -7.49
C MET A 296 21.44 -0.99 -6.02
N ALA A 297 20.84 -1.92 -5.27
CA ALA A 297 20.59 -1.74 -3.84
C ALA A 297 21.90 -1.62 -3.03
N GLY A 298 22.94 -2.40 -3.40
CA GLY A 298 24.27 -2.32 -2.79
C GLY A 298 24.95 -0.97 -3.02
N GLN A 299 24.84 -0.42 -4.22
CA GLN A 299 25.40 0.91 -4.55
C GLN A 299 24.69 2.04 -3.78
N ALA A 300 23.36 1.97 -3.66
CA ALA A 300 22.58 2.96 -2.93
C ALA A 300 22.95 3.00 -1.43
N GLY A 301 23.18 1.84 -0.81
CA GLY A 301 23.60 1.74 0.59
C GLY A 301 25.00 2.31 0.86
N GLN A 302 25.93 2.19 -0.09
CA GLN A 302 27.28 2.76 0.03
C GLN A 302 27.28 4.29 -0.08
N ALA A 303 26.44 4.84 -0.98
CA ALA A 303 26.33 6.29 -1.17
C ALA A 303 25.76 7.00 0.07
N THR A 304 24.84 6.36 0.81
CA THR A 304 24.31 6.90 2.06
C THR A 304 25.28 6.72 3.23
N GLY A 305 25.99 5.58 3.31
CA GLY A 305 27.02 5.34 4.31
C GLY A 305 28.15 6.39 4.31
N ASN A 306 28.59 6.83 3.13
CA ASN A 306 29.63 7.86 2.99
C ASN A 306 29.16 9.29 3.28
N ARG A 307 27.86 9.53 3.41
CA ARG A 307 27.32 10.82 3.90
C ARG A 307 27.14 10.87 5.42
N GLY A 308 27.46 9.78 6.12
CA GLY A 308 27.19 9.58 7.55
C GLY A 308 28.34 9.86 8.52
N MET A 309 29.29 10.77 8.24
CA MET A 309 30.25 11.25 9.26
C MET A 309 30.11 12.75 9.60
N VAL A 310 29.22 13.49 8.93
CA VAL A 310 28.80 14.83 9.38
C VAL A 310 27.34 15.03 8.94
N ILE A 311 26.41 14.63 9.80
CA ILE A 311 25.05 15.14 10.05
C ILE A 311 24.44 14.14 11.04
N GLN A 312 24.71 14.37 12.32
CA GLN A 312 23.85 13.92 13.40
C GLN A 312 23.07 15.17 13.83
N ILE A 313 21.75 15.00 14.01
CA ILE A 313 20.73 16.01 14.39
C ILE A 313 20.02 16.66 13.18
N GLY A 314 18.80 16.20 12.89
CA GLY A 314 17.79 16.97 12.14
C GLY A 314 17.01 16.19 11.07
N GLY A 315 15.84 15.63 11.44
CA GLY A 315 14.86 15.01 10.53
C GLY A 315 14.18 13.79 11.17
N LEU A 316 13.29 13.91 12.18
CA LEU A 316 11.92 14.46 12.15
C LEU A 316 11.11 13.89 10.96
N GLY A 317 9.98 13.20 11.14
CA GLY A 317 9.01 13.30 12.23
C GLY A 317 7.99 14.39 11.92
N GLY A 318 6.81 13.97 11.49
CA GLY A 318 5.56 14.74 11.52
C GLY A 318 4.43 13.73 11.33
N LEU A 319 3.56 13.43 12.29
CA LEU A 319 3.16 14.09 13.53
C LEU A 319 3.29 13.11 14.72
N ILE A 320 3.86 13.55 15.84
CA ILE A 320 3.31 13.38 17.21
C ILE A 320 3.98 14.42 18.12
N LEU A 321 3.17 15.19 18.85
CA LEU A 321 3.53 15.62 20.20
C LEU A 321 2.44 15.12 21.16
N LYS A 322 2.90 14.34 22.15
CA LYS A 322 2.14 13.55 23.13
C LYS A 322 1.40 14.42 24.15
N SER A 323 0.24 13.95 24.60
CA SER A 323 -0.12 14.06 26.02
C SER A 323 0.28 12.78 26.73
N MET A 324 1.10 12.90 27.77
CA MET A 324 1.19 11.97 28.90
C MET A 324 0.28 12.60 29.95
N GLY A 325 -0.71 11.98 30.56
CA GLY A 325 -0.96 10.59 30.88
C GLY A 325 -1.44 10.62 32.33
N HIS A 326 -2.65 10.15 32.63
CA HIS A 326 -3.08 9.77 33.98
C HIS A 326 -4.13 8.66 33.82
N SER A 327 -3.76 7.45 34.21
CA SER A 327 -4.69 6.40 34.60
C SER A 327 -4.77 6.42 36.13
N ALA A 328 -5.98 6.53 36.69
CA ALA A 328 -6.33 5.87 37.95
C ALA A 328 -7.85 5.86 38.19
N GLN A 329 -8.37 4.63 38.25
CA GLN A 329 -9.34 4.11 39.22
C GLN A 329 -10.77 4.66 39.27
N VAL A 330 -11.67 3.85 38.74
CA VAL A 330 -13.04 3.67 39.25
C VAL A 330 -12.96 3.03 40.64
N GLN A 331 -13.50 3.73 41.64
CA GLN A 331 -13.78 3.24 42.99
C GLN A 331 -15.16 2.58 43.02
N LEU A 332 -15.23 1.31 43.44
CA LEU A 332 -16.41 0.73 44.08
C LEU A 332 -15.96 0.12 45.42
N GLY A 333 -16.49 0.68 46.51
CA GLY A 333 -16.84 0.04 47.78
C GLY A 333 -15.79 -0.72 48.60
N GLY A 334 -15.59 -0.26 49.86
CA GLY A 334 -15.50 -1.19 51.00
C GLY A 334 -14.29 -1.06 51.94
N ALA A 335 -14.57 -0.58 53.16
CA ALA A 335 -13.88 -0.78 54.44
C ALA A 335 -12.51 -0.10 54.73
N ARG A 336 -12.48 0.61 55.88
CA ARG A 336 -11.33 1.29 56.51
C ARG A 336 -10.38 0.29 57.20
N PRO A 337 -9.10 0.63 57.42
CA PRO A 337 -8.74 1.19 58.74
C PRO A 337 -7.72 2.37 58.70
N ARG A 338 -7.69 3.11 59.82
CA ARG A 338 -6.79 4.25 60.12
C ARG A 338 -5.33 3.82 60.26
N VAL A 339 -4.41 4.54 59.62
CA VAL A 339 -3.00 4.67 60.06
C VAL A 339 -2.55 6.13 59.92
N ARG A 340 -1.95 6.66 60.99
CA ARG A 340 -1.28 7.98 61.04
C ARG A 340 0.12 7.85 60.42
N SER A 341 0.55 8.82 59.62
CA SER A 341 1.98 9.07 59.39
C SER A 341 2.27 10.56 59.18
N SER A 342 3.22 11.05 59.96
CA SER A 342 3.86 12.36 59.93
C SER A 342 4.81 12.49 58.73
N SER A 343 4.72 13.57 57.96
CA SER A 343 5.68 13.93 56.91
C SER A 343 6.66 15.01 57.40
N THR A 344 7.97 14.77 57.21
CA THR A 344 9.09 15.66 57.54
C THR A 344 9.40 16.69 56.43
N PRO A 345 10.12 17.80 56.73
CA PRO A 345 10.26 18.97 55.83
C PRO A 345 11.21 18.81 54.63
N GLN A 346 11.74 17.60 54.37
CA GLN A 346 12.83 17.41 53.40
C GLN A 346 12.35 17.36 51.93
N GLN A 347 11.04 17.29 51.71
CA GLN A 347 10.43 17.15 50.37
C GLN A 347 10.22 18.49 49.62
N ALA A 348 10.34 19.63 50.31
CA ALA A 348 10.10 20.95 49.70
C ALA A 348 11.28 21.49 48.86
N ASN A 349 12.50 20.98 49.07
CA ASN A 349 13.69 21.46 48.35
C ASN A 349 13.95 20.69 47.03
N ALA A 350 13.47 19.45 46.91
CA ALA A 350 13.63 18.66 45.67
C ALA A 350 12.78 19.23 44.51
N SER A 351 11.57 19.71 44.79
CA SER A 351 10.68 20.26 43.75
C SER A 351 11.17 21.57 43.13
N LYS A 352 11.94 22.37 43.87
CA LYS A 352 12.50 23.63 43.34
C LYS A 352 13.68 23.40 42.40
N VAL A 353 14.52 22.39 42.67
CA VAL A 353 15.65 22.03 41.80
C VAL A 353 15.16 21.43 40.49
N ILE A 354 14.12 20.58 40.52
CA ILE A 354 13.52 19.99 39.32
C ILE A 354 12.93 21.07 38.40
N LEU A 355 12.24 22.08 38.96
CA LEU A 355 11.66 23.15 38.18
C LEU A 355 12.71 24.01 37.44
N ILE A 356 13.84 24.32 38.08
CA ILE A 356 14.91 25.12 37.48
C ILE A 356 15.62 24.36 36.34
N VAL A 357 15.81 23.05 36.50
CA VAL A 357 16.40 22.19 35.46
C VAL A 357 15.48 22.08 34.25
N VAL A 358 14.17 21.91 34.47
CA VAL A 358 13.18 21.86 33.38
C VAL A 358 13.12 23.18 32.61
N ILE A 359 13.13 24.32 33.30
CA ILE A 359 13.12 25.65 32.65
C ILE A 359 14.39 25.87 31.82
N SER A 360 15.58 25.50 32.34
CA SER A 360 16.83 25.63 31.58
C SER A 360 16.84 24.76 30.31
N ILE A 361 16.32 23.54 30.38
CA ILE A 361 16.24 22.64 29.21
C ILE A 361 15.29 23.22 28.15
N VAL A 362 14.12 23.72 28.55
CA VAL A 362 13.16 24.33 27.63
C VAL A 362 13.75 25.57 26.95
N LEU A 363 14.40 26.46 27.70
CA LEU A 363 14.98 27.68 27.15
C LEU A 363 16.12 27.39 26.17
N THR A 364 17.00 26.45 26.49
CA THR A 364 18.12 26.05 25.61
C THR A 364 17.60 25.40 24.32
N THR A 365 16.53 24.62 24.41
CA THR A 365 15.91 23.97 23.25
C THR A 365 15.23 25.00 22.33
N MET A 366 14.55 25.99 22.89
CA MET A 366 13.92 27.08 22.11
C MET A 366 14.95 27.93 21.35
N ILE A 367 16.09 28.25 21.98
CA ILE A 367 17.18 29.00 21.34
C ILE A 367 17.80 28.18 20.20
N GLY A 368 18.03 26.88 20.41
CA GLY A 368 18.57 25.98 19.38
C GLY A 368 17.66 25.88 18.15
N ILE A 369 16.35 25.79 18.36
CA ILE A 369 15.36 25.76 17.25
C ILE A 369 15.35 27.09 16.49
N GLY A 370 15.42 28.23 17.19
CA GLY A 370 15.46 29.55 16.55
C GLY A 370 16.65 29.73 15.62
N VAL A 371 17.84 29.29 16.03
CA VAL A 371 19.07 29.38 15.21
C VAL A 371 19.03 28.43 14.01
N ALA A 372 18.49 27.22 14.19
CA ALA A 372 18.34 26.25 13.10
C ALA A 372 17.34 26.72 12.03
N VAL A 373 16.22 27.33 12.43
CA VAL A 373 15.23 27.90 11.50
C VAL A 373 15.82 29.08 10.73
N PHE A 374 16.58 29.97 11.40
CA PHE A 374 17.20 31.13 10.75
C PHE A 374 18.29 30.76 9.75
N THR A 375 19.09 29.74 10.04
CA THR A 375 20.14 29.24 9.12
C THR A 375 19.57 28.46 7.93
N PHE A 376 18.45 27.76 8.14
CA PHE A 376 17.75 27.06 7.06
C PHE A 376 17.07 28.03 6.07
N THR A 377 16.46 29.11 6.55
CA THR A 377 15.79 30.10 5.67
C THR A 377 16.78 30.93 4.86
N SER A 378 17.96 31.27 5.41
CA SER A 378 18.99 32.00 4.68
C SER A 378 19.61 31.17 3.55
N THR A 379 19.90 29.89 3.81
CA THR A 379 20.49 28.98 2.80
C THR A 379 19.52 28.63 1.67
N LEU A 380 18.23 28.49 1.96
CA LEU A 380 17.18 28.31 0.94
C LEU A 380 17.00 29.54 0.06
N SER A 381 17.03 30.74 0.64
CA SER A 381 16.92 32.00 -0.10
C SER A 381 18.06 32.17 -1.12
N ASP A 382 19.30 31.89 -0.70
CA ASP A 382 20.48 32.00 -1.57
C ASP A 382 20.48 30.94 -2.69
N GLY A 383 19.97 29.74 -2.41
CA GLY A 383 19.86 28.65 -3.39
C GLY A 383 18.82 28.93 -4.48
N ILE A 384 17.68 29.54 -4.11
CA ILE A 384 16.61 29.90 -5.06
C ILE A 384 17.07 31.04 -5.97
N SER A 385 17.75 32.05 -5.42
CA SER A 385 18.28 33.19 -6.18
C SER A 385 19.26 32.75 -7.28
N LYS A 386 20.25 31.91 -6.93
CA LYS A 386 21.24 31.41 -7.91
C LYS A 386 20.61 30.59 -9.04
N LYS A 387 19.60 29.77 -8.75
CA LYS A 387 18.90 28.99 -9.78
C LYS A 387 18.06 29.87 -10.71
N ALA A 388 17.46 30.94 -10.19
CA ALA A 388 16.70 31.88 -11.01
C ALA A 388 17.61 32.59 -12.03
N ASP A 389 18.79 33.04 -11.61
CA ASP A 389 19.78 33.69 -12.49
C ASP A 389 20.29 32.74 -13.59
N GLU A 390 20.52 31.47 -13.27
CA GLU A 390 20.99 30.47 -14.23
C GLU A 390 19.94 30.14 -15.29
N VAL A 391 18.66 30.01 -14.90
CA VAL A 391 17.55 29.82 -15.83
C VAL A 391 17.36 31.03 -16.73
N GLN A 392 17.44 32.24 -16.17
CA GLN A 392 17.30 33.48 -16.95
C GLN A 392 18.42 33.64 -17.99
N LYS A 393 19.65 33.24 -17.64
CA LYS A 393 20.78 33.20 -18.56
C LYS A 393 20.55 32.19 -19.70
N GLN A 394 20.10 30.98 -19.39
CA GLN A 394 19.81 29.95 -20.40
C GLN A 394 18.71 30.38 -21.39
N ILE A 395 17.67 31.07 -20.91
CA ILE A 395 16.61 31.62 -21.77
C ILE A 395 17.18 32.72 -22.69
N GLY A 396 18.00 33.62 -22.16
CA GLY A 396 18.63 34.69 -22.93
C GLY A 396 19.51 34.15 -24.06
N ASP A 397 20.30 33.12 -23.79
CA ASP A 397 21.20 32.51 -24.78
C ASP A 397 20.42 31.78 -25.90
N ARG A 398 19.31 31.10 -25.55
CA ARG A 398 18.42 30.46 -26.55
C ARG A 398 17.73 31.49 -27.45
N LEU A 399 17.27 32.60 -26.90
CA LEU A 399 16.62 33.66 -27.68
C LEU A 399 17.59 34.36 -28.64
N LYS A 400 18.87 34.49 -28.28
CA LYS A 400 19.91 35.01 -29.19
C LYS A 400 20.16 34.07 -30.37
N GLY A 401 20.17 32.75 -30.14
CA GLY A 401 20.33 31.77 -31.21
C GLY A 401 19.19 31.78 -32.23
N LEU A 402 17.95 32.05 -31.78
CA LEU A 402 16.77 32.08 -32.65
C LEU A 402 16.68 33.31 -33.55
N LYS A 403 17.30 34.45 -33.16
CA LYS A 403 17.31 35.67 -33.98
C LYS A 403 18.09 35.52 -35.31
N GLY A 404 18.99 34.54 -35.42
CA GLY A 404 19.71 34.25 -36.67
C GLY A 404 18.95 33.35 -37.65
N LEU A 405 17.83 32.75 -37.25
CA LEU A 405 17.08 31.79 -38.05
C LEU A 405 15.78 32.33 -38.64
N LEU A 406 15.40 33.57 -38.31
CA LEU A 406 14.21 34.21 -38.86
C LEU A 406 14.57 34.89 -40.19
N PRO A 407 13.94 34.51 -41.32
CA PRO A 407 14.11 35.23 -42.58
C PRO A 407 13.59 36.67 -42.45
N PRO A 408 14.16 37.63 -43.19
CA PRO A 408 13.70 39.02 -43.17
C PRO A 408 12.23 39.07 -43.57
N ALA A 409 11.42 39.75 -42.74
CA ALA A 409 9.98 39.87 -42.94
C ALA A 409 9.68 40.54 -44.29
N GLY A 410 9.21 39.73 -45.25
CA GLY A 410 8.73 40.21 -46.54
C GLY A 410 7.32 40.78 -46.42
N ASP A 411 7.18 42.05 -46.80
CA ASP A 411 5.91 42.78 -46.90
C ASP A 411 4.89 42.02 -47.75
N SER A 412 3.92 41.38 -47.08
CA SER A 412 2.83 40.66 -47.73
C SER A 412 1.54 41.49 -47.63
N LYS A 413 1.24 42.22 -48.71
CA LYS A 413 -0.04 42.91 -48.92
C LYS A 413 -1.21 41.92 -48.85
N LYS A 414 -2.13 42.17 -47.91
CA LYS A 414 -3.40 41.46 -47.70
C LYS A 414 -4.26 41.47 -48.98
N LYS A 415 -4.62 40.29 -49.48
CA LYS A 415 -5.79 40.09 -50.37
C LYS A 415 -6.85 39.33 -49.59
N LYS A 416 -7.93 40.05 -49.26
CA LYS A 416 -9.13 39.58 -48.55
C LYS A 416 -9.91 38.65 -49.49
N LYS A 417 -10.16 37.41 -49.09
CA LYS A 417 -11.01 36.46 -49.83
C LYS A 417 -12.11 35.98 -48.87
N GLU A 418 -13.35 36.28 -49.22
CA GLU A 418 -14.57 35.89 -48.49
C GLU A 418 -14.81 34.38 -48.53
N PRO A 419 -15.47 33.80 -47.50
CA PRO A 419 -15.86 32.40 -47.49
C PRO A 419 -17.22 32.20 -48.20
N PRO A 420 -17.44 31.06 -48.88
CA PRO A 420 -18.73 30.76 -49.47
C PRO A 420 -19.71 30.20 -48.43
N SER A 421 -20.96 30.65 -48.56
CA SER A 421 -22.16 30.17 -47.88
C SER A 421 -22.41 28.68 -48.17
N ARG A 422 -22.63 27.89 -47.12
CA ARG A 422 -23.13 26.51 -47.22
C ARG A 422 -24.64 26.52 -47.08
N SER A 423 -25.30 26.08 -48.16
CA SER A 423 -26.73 25.81 -48.24
C SER A 423 -27.10 24.54 -47.47
N SER A 424 -28.29 24.58 -46.90
CA SER A 424 -29.10 23.45 -46.47
C SER A 424 -29.41 22.52 -47.64
N ASP A 425 -29.56 21.22 -47.36
CA ASP A 425 -30.78 20.44 -47.62
C ASP A 425 -30.50 18.92 -47.48
N ASP A 426 -31.57 18.20 -47.13
CA ASP A 426 -31.83 16.75 -47.26
C ASP A 426 -31.66 15.80 -46.05
N ASP A 427 -32.81 15.60 -45.39
CA ASP A 427 -33.38 14.38 -44.76
C ASP A 427 -33.29 13.12 -45.68
N PRO A 428 -33.51 11.84 -45.24
CA PRO A 428 -34.65 11.45 -44.39
C PRO A 428 -34.48 10.30 -43.37
N SER A 429 -35.41 10.35 -42.42
CA SER A 429 -36.05 9.30 -41.61
C SER A 429 -35.96 7.84 -42.10
N VAL A 430 -35.54 6.96 -41.18
CA VAL A 430 -35.78 5.51 -41.22
C VAL A 430 -36.53 5.10 -39.95
N THR A 431 -37.72 4.54 -40.13
CA THR A 431 -38.51 3.81 -39.13
C THR A 431 -38.07 2.35 -39.07
N PRO A 432 -38.31 1.64 -37.96
CA PRO A 432 -38.57 0.21 -38.03
C PRO A 432 -39.96 -0.13 -37.47
N SER A 433 -40.64 -1.03 -38.19
CA SER A 433 -41.87 -1.69 -37.75
C SER A 433 -41.57 -3.12 -37.30
N MET A 434 -42.32 -3.51 -36.25
CA MET A 434 -42.64 -4.84 -35.72
C MET A 434 -41.57 -5.64 -34.98
#